data_AF-A0A947TC38-F1
#
_entry.id   AF-A0A947TC38-F1
#
_cell.length_a   1.000
_cell.length_b   1.000
_cell.length_c   1.000
_cell.angle_alpha   90.00
_cell.angle_beta   90.00
_cell.angle_gamma   90.00
#
_symmetry.space_group_name_H-M   'P 1'
#
loop_
_entity.id
_entity.type
_entity.pdbx_description
1 polymer ?
#
loop_
_entity_poly.entity_id
_entity_poly.type
_entity_poly.pdbx_seq_one_letter_code
_entity_poly.pdbx_strand_id
1 'polypeptide(L)'
;MARNGGEPVLIDRDAEVGDALCGGFMSWRTAATVAELGIDLAQLGAQRVTSLRLFAGHHSARSDLPEPAYGLSRRSFDSALRRTAITAGAKLEIDTIRALEPGCASGEAREYRSGSLFLAGGKHDLRGAARPRIARDPALGLRLRIATDPGLNALVGESIELHLFEGGYAGIVLQEDGSANVCLALRKSLLARAGNEPAHLFE
;
A
#
# COMPACT_ATOMS: atom_id res chain seq x y z
N MET A 1 -13.58 -4.38 -16.61
CA MET A 1 -14.91 -5.01 -16.46
C MET A 1 -16.01 -4.00 -16.78
N ALA A 2 -16.25 -2.99 -15.95
CA ALA A 2 -17.34 -2.03 -16.16
C ALA A 2 -17.24 -1.29 -17.51
N ARG A 3 -16.05 -0.80 -17.88
CA ARG A 3 -15.76 -0.17 -19.19
C ARG A 3 -16.06 -1.05 -20.41
N ASN A 4 -16.15 -2.37 -20.24
CA ASN A 4 -16.39 -3.34 -21.31
C ASN A 4 -17.80 -3.96 -21.21
N GLY A 5 -18.75 -3.27 -20.57
CA GLY A 5 -20.15 -3.69 -20.48
C GLY A 5 -20.46 -4.74 -19.40
N GLY A 6 -19.50 -5.07 -18.53
CA GLY A 6 -19.78 -5.90 -17.35
C GLY A 6 -20.45 -5.08 -16.23
N GLU A 7 -21.12 -5.77 -15.31
CA GLU A 7 -21.75 -5.17 -14.12
C GLU A 7 -21.02 -5.58 -12.82
N PRO A 8 -19.75 -5.17 -12.62
CA PRO A 8 -18.99 -5.62 -11.45
C PRO A 8 -19.55 -5.01 -10.16
N VAL A 9 -19.63 -5.83 -9.14
CA VAL A 9 -19.90 -5.40 -7.76
C VAL A 9 -18.58 -5.43 -6.98
N LEU A 10 -18.13 -4.26 -6.56
CA LEU A 10 -17.03 -4.09 -5.61
C LEU A 10 -17.61 -4.16 -4.20
N ILE A 11 -17.22 -5.16 -3.43
CA ILE A 11 -17.63 -5.32 -2.04
C ILE A 11 -16.46 -4.94 -1.16
N ASP A 12 -16.65 -3.94 -0.31
CA ASP A 12 -15.65 -3.52 0.66
C ASP A 12 -16.30 -3.49 2.05
N ARG A 13 -15.55 -3.84 3.09
CA ARG A 13 -16.06 -3.78 4.46
C ARG A 13 -16.15 -2.34 4.97
N ASP A 14 -15.31 -1.44 4.42
CA ASP A 14 -15.12 -0.10 4.93
C ASP A 14 -15.84 0.91 4.02
N ALA A 15 -16.82 1.63 4.58
CA ALA A 15 -17.57 2.68 3.88
C ALA A 15 -16.65 3.80 3.38
N GLU A 16 -15.69 4.19 4.21
CA GLU A 16 -14.64 5.13 3.86
C GLU A 16 -13.33 4.40 3.55
N VAL A 17 -12.56 4.94 2.62
CA VAL A 17 -11.24 4.39 2.30
C VAL A 17 -10.28 4.67 3.45
N GLY A 18 -9.76 3.59 4.03
CA GLY A 18 -8.78 3.65 5.11
C GLY A 18 -7.39 4.09 4.65
N ASP A 19 -6.45 4.07 5.59
CA ASP A 19 -5.04 4.40 5.34
C ASP A 19 -4.16 3.16 5.56
N ALA A 20 -4.12 2.29 4.55
CA ALA A 20 -3.42 1.02 4.60
C ALA A 20 -1.90 1.18 4.81
N LEU A 21 -1.30 0.24 5.54
CA LEU A 21 0.08 0.32 6.03
C LEU A 21 1.15 0.55 4.95
N CYS A 22 1.13 -0.18 3.84
CA CYS A 22 2.19 -0.15 2.83
C CYS A 22 1.70 0.43 1.51
N GLY A 23 2.63 1.02 0.75
CA GLY A 23 2.37 1.56 -0.60
C GLY A 23 2.42 3.08 -0.69
N GLY A 24 3.16 3.73 0.21
CA GLY A 24 3.45 5.17 0.12
C GLY A 24 4.37 5.55 -1.04
N PHE A 25 5.13 4.58 -1.57
CA PHE A 25 5.95 4.70 -2.79
C PHE A 25 5.31 3.90 -3.93
N MET A 26 5.27 4.49 -5.12
CA MET A 26 4.75 3.91 -6.34
C MET A 26 5.82 3.95 -7.44
N SER A 27 6.21 2.79 -7.95
CA SER A 27 7.18 2.70 -9.04
C SER A 27 6.64 3.30 -10.35
N TRP A 28 7.53 3.70 -11.25
CA TRP A 28 7.16 4.20 -12.59
C TRP A 28 6.33 3.20 -13.40
N ARG A 29 6.56 1.89 -13.23
CA ARG A 29 5.74 0.84 -13.87
C ARG A 29 4.31 0.84 -13.35
N THR A 30 4.17 0.96 -12.03
CA THR A 30 2.85 1.07 -11.40
C THR A 30 2.16 2.37 -11.83
N ALA A 31 2.90 3.47 -11.90
CA ALA A 31 2.37 4.75 -12.38
C ALA A 31 1.85 4.66 -13.82
N ALA A 32 2.58 3.97 -14.72
CA ALA A 32 2.13 3.73 -16.09
C ALA A 32 0.80 2.95 -16.13
N THR A 33 0.69 1.86 -15.36
CA THR A 33 -0.58 1.11 -15.25
C THR A 33 -1.71 1.96 -14.67
N VAL A 34 -1.43 2.81 -13.68
CA VAL A 34 -2.42 3.72 -13.07
C VAL A 34 -2.89 4.77 -14.08
N ALA A 35 -2.00 5.27 -14.94
CA ALA A 35 -2.35 6.18 -16.02
C ALA A 35 -3.28 5.53 -17.06
N GLU A 36 -3.08 4.25 -17.40
CA GLU A 36 -4.00 3.47 -18.27
C GLU A 36 -5.41 3.33 -17.64
N LEU A 37 -5.49 3.34 -16.31
CA LEU A 37 -6.76 3.40 -15.59
C LEU A 37 -7.39 4.80 -15.60
N GLY A 38 -6.75 5.81 -16.20
CA GLY A 38 -7.24 7.19 -16.28
C GLY A 38 -7.08 7.96 -14.96
N ILE A 39 -6.11 7.57 -14.13
CA ILE A 39 -5.79 8.26 -12.88
C ILE A 39 -4.52 9.07 -13.09
N ASP A 40 -4.63 10.38 -12.97
CA ASP A 40 -3.50 11.32 -13.05
C ASP A 40 -2.90 11.54 -11.66
N LEU A 41 -1.71 10.99 -11.43
CA LEU A 41 -1.00 11.11 -10.14
C LEU A 41 -0.59 12.54 -9.81
N ALA A 42 -0.29 13.37 -10.82
CA ALA A 42 0.06 14.77 -10.60
C ALA A 42 -1.16 15.57 -10.11
N GLN A 43 -2.35 15.28 -10.65
CA GLN A 43 -3.60 15.88 -10.16
C GLN A 43 -3.96 15.43 -8.74
N LEU A 44 -3.50 14.26 -8.30
CA LEU A 44 -3.62 13.81 -6.92
C LEU A 44 -2.59 14.44 -5.97
N GLY A 45 -1.71 15.29 -6.48
CA GLY A 45 -0.64 15.92 -5.70
C GLY A 45 0.50 14.98 -5.33
N ALA A 46 0.65 13.84 -6.03
CA ALA A 46 1.69 12.88 -5.72
C ALA A 46 3.09 13.51 -5.82
N GLN A 47 3.92 13.29 -4.80
CA GLN A 47 5.30 13.78 -4.79
C GLN A 47 6.13 13.03 -5.82
N ARG A 48 6.83 13.75 -6.68
CA ARG A 48 7.69 13.12 -7.68
C ARG A 48 8.95 12.57 -7.01
N VAL A 49 9.37 11.38 -7.44
CA VAL A 49 10.58 10.71 -6.98
C VAL A 49 11.45 10.39 -8.18
N THR A 50 12.66 10.92 -8.21
CA THR A 50 13.59 10.80 -9.35
C THR A 50 14.86 10.03 -9.01
N SER A 51 15.16 9.80 -7.73
CA SER A 51 16.33 9.02 -7.32
C SER A 51 16.07 8.04 -6.17
N LEU A 52 16.87 6.99 -6.13
CA LEU A 52 17.06 6.09 -5.00
C LEU A 52 18.29 6.52 -4.22
N ARG A 53 18.19 6.63 -2.89
CA ARG A 53 19.33 6.72 -1.98
C ARG A 53 19.34 5.51 -1.05
N LEU A 54 20.45 4.78 -1.03
CA LEU A 54 20.64 3.60 -0.23
C LEU A 54 21.66 3.90 0.87
N PHE A 55 21.34 3.51 2.11
CA PHE A 55 22.21 3.65 3.28
C PHE A 55 22.41 2.28 3.92
N ALA A 56 23.66 1.94 4.24
CA ALA A 56 24.01 0.67 4.87
C ALA A 56 25.15 0.90 5.87
N GLY A 57 24.81 1.11 7.14
CA GLY A 57 25.77 1.53 8.16
C GLY A 57 26.40 2.89 7.78
N HIS A 58 27.71 2.90 7.55
CA HIS A 58 28.46 4.10 7.15
C HIS A 58 28.59 4.27 5.63
N HIS A 59 28.03 3.33 4.84
CA HIS A 59 28.04 3.41 3.39
C HIS A 59 26.77 4.05 2.86
N SER A 60 26.90 4.78 1.76
CA SER A 60 25.76 5.28 1.00
C SER A 60 25.99 5.14 -0.49
N ALA A 61 24.90 4.99 -1.23
CA ALA A 61 24.87 4.99 -2.68
C ALA A 61 23.65 5.76 -3.18
N ARG A 62 23.77 6.35 -4.37
CA ARG A 62 22.67 7.03 -5.06
C ARG A 62 22.61 6.52 -6.49
N SER A 63 21.38 6.35 -6.99
CA SER A 63 21.11 6.12 -8.40
C SER A 63 19.90 6.94 -8.80
N ASP A 64 19.93 7.48 -10.00
CA ASP A 64 18.71 8.00 -10.62
C ASP A 64 17.79 6.82 -10.95
N LEU A 65 16.48 7.05 -10.84
CA LEU A 65 15.49 6.09 -11.30
C LEU A 65 15.40 6.16 -12.84
N PRO A 66 15.15 5.04 -13.52
CA PRO A 66 15.00 5.03 -14.98
C PRO A 66 13.90 5.97 -15.47
N GLU A 67 12.85 6.13 -14.67
CA GLU A 67 11.70 7.00 -14.90
C GLU A 67 11.16 7.51 -13.55
N PRO A 68 10.41 8.62 -13.53
CA PRO A 68 9.82 9.14 -12.31
C PRO A 68 8.91 8.14 -11.60
N ALA A 69 9.16 7.93 -10.31
CA ALA A 69 8.27 7.28 -9.37
C ALA A 69 7.50 8.35 -8.56
N TYR A 70 6.61 7.89 -7.66
CA TYR A 70 5.72 8.79 -6.94
C TYR A 70 5.55 8.40 -5.47
N GLY A 71 5.52 9.41 -4.60
CA GLY A 71 5.10 9.33 -3.21
C GLY A 71 3.64 9.78 -3.06
N LEU A 72 2.76 8.90 -2.61
CA LEU A 72 1.32 9.18 -2.46
C LEU A 72 0.74 8.32 -1.34
N SER A 73 -0.14 8.88 -0.51
CA SER A 73 -0.78 8.13 0.56
C SER A 73 -1.73 7.06 0.02
N ARG A 74 -1.85 5.94 0.75
CA ARG A 74 -2.81 4.88 0.41
C ARG A 74 -4.24 5.37 0.47
N ARG A 75 -4.56 6.27 1.40
CA ARG A 75 -5.86 6.93 1.44
C ARG A 75 -6.17 7.65 0.13
N SER A 76 -5.27 8.51 -0.34
CA SER A 76 -5.47 9.27 -1.59
C SER A 76 -5.55 8.35 -2.81
N PHE A 77 -4.60 7.42 -2.91
CA PHE A 77 -4.54 6.50 -4.05
C PHE A 77 -5.75 5.54 -4.11
N ASP A 78 -6.08 4.87 -3.00
CA ASP A 78 -7.18 3.91 -2.96
C ASP A 78 -8.55 4.61 -3.15
N SER A 79 -8.67 5.87 -2.68
CA SER A 79 -9.86 6.69 -2.94
C SER A 79 -10.02 7.00 -4.42
N ALA A 80 -8.92 7.33 -5.11
CA ALA A 80 -8.93 7.56 -6.54
C ALA A 80 -9.29 6.27 -7.30
N LEU A 81 -8.73 5.12 -6.94
CA LEU A 81 -9.08 3.82 -7.53
C LEU A 81 -10.56 3.48 -7.35
N ARG A 82 -11.10 3.61 -6.13
CA ARG A 82 -12.51 3.33 -5.83
C ARG A 82 -13.42 4.27 -6.62
N ARG A 83 -13.12 5.57 -6.64
CA ARG A 83 -13.88 6.56 -7.43
C ARG A 83 -13.86 6.21 -8.91
N THR A 84 -12.69 5.90 -9.47
CA THR A 84 -12.55 5.53 -10.88
C THR A 84 -13.36 4.27 -11.23
N ALA A 85 -13.40 3.28 -10.34
CA ALA A 85 -14.22 2.08 -10.54
C ALA A 85 -15.73 2.41 -10.56
N ILE A 86 -16.20 3.21 -9.61
CA ILE A 86 -17.61 3.62 -9.52
C ILE A 86 -18.01 4.46 -10.73
N THR A 87 -17.22 5.46 -11.10
CA THR A 87 -17.46 6.30 -12.28
C THR A 87 -17.49 5.48 -13.57
N ALA A 88 -16.72 4.39 -13.64
CA ALA A 88 -16.76 3.47 -14.77
C ALA A 88 -18.01 2.56 -14.79
N GLY A 89 -18.85 2.58 -13.77
CA GLY A 89 -20.09 1.80 -13.67
C GLY A 89 -20.06 0.63 -12.70
N ALA A 90 -19.00 0.47 -11.89
CA ALA A 90 -19.00 -0.56 -10.84
C ALA A 90 -19.95 -0.17 -9.69
N LYS A 91 -20.71 -1.15 -9.18
CA LYS A 91 -21.51 -0.96 -7.97
C LYS A 91 -20.64 -1.16 -6.73
N LEU A 92 -20.67 -0.23 -5.78
CA LEU A 92 -20.05 -0.40 -4.47
C LEU A 92 -21.10 -0.94 -3.49
N GLU A 93 -20.76 -2.00 -2.77
CA GLU A 93 -21.52 -2.54 -1.64
C GLU A 93 -20.64 -2.53 -0.40
N ILE A 94 -21.22 -2.12 0.74
CA ILE A 94 -20.52 -2.11 2.02
C ILE A 94 -20.93 -3.35 2.82
N ASP A 95 -20.05 -4.34 2.88
CA ASP A 95 -20.29 -5.61 3.58
C ASP A 95 -18.97 -6.32 3.88
N THR A 96 -18.92 -7.06 4.98
CA THR A 96 -17.76 -7.88 5.33
C THR A 96 -17.94 -9.30 4.82
N ILE A 97 -17.22 -9.67 3.76
CA ILE A 97 -17.16 -11.07 3.33
C ILE A 97 -16.40 -11.92 4.35
N ARG A 98 -17.00 -13.04 4.78
CA ARG A 98 -16.47 -13.96 5.81
C ARG A 98 -16.08 -15.34 5.26
N ALA A 99 -16.61 -15.73 4.12
CA ALA A 99 -16.34 -17.01 3.47
C ALA A 99 -16.49 -16.91 1.95
N LEU A 100 -15.77 -17.79 1.25
CA LEU A 100 -15.89 -17.98 -0.19
C LEU A 100 -16.12 -19.45 -0.49
N GLU A 101 -17.10 -19.70 -1.35
CA GLU A 101 -17.38 -20.98 -1.99
C GLU A 101 -17.44 -20.77 -3.51
N PRO A 102 -17.31 -21.82 -4.34
CA PRO A 102 -17.44 -21.68 -5.78
C PRO A 102 -18.74 -20.96 -6.19
N GLY A 103 -18.60 -19.77 -6.77
CA GLY A 103 -19.72 -18.94 -7.24
C GLY A 103 -20.53 -18.22 -6.15
N CYS A 104 -20.13 -18.32 -4.87
CA CYS A 104 -20.81 -17.65 -3.75
C CYS A 104 -19.81 -16.98 -2.80
N ALA A 105 -20.06 -15.70 -2.46
CA ALA A 105 -19.39 -15.01 -1.37
C ALA A 105 -20.40 -14.73 -0.25
N SER A 106 -20.10 -15.17 0.97
CA SER A 106 -20.96 -14.96 2.13
C SER A 106 -20.52 -13.70 2.88
N GLY A 107 -21.34 -12.65 2.81
CA GLY A 107 -21.22 -11.44 3.61
C GLY A 107 -21.89 -11.55 4.98
N GLU A 108 -21.77 -10.50 5.78
CA GLU A 108 -22.52 -10.36 7.03
C GLU A 108 -23.97 -9.94 6.78
N ALA A 109 -24.18 -9.10 5.76
CA ALA A 109 -25.51 -8.62 5.41
C ALA A 109 -26.27 -9.61 4.52
N ARG A 110 -25.58 -10.24 3.53
CA ARG A 110 -26.19 -11.19 2.60
C ARG A 110 -25.18 -12.06 1.84
N GLU A 111 -25.70 -12.99 1.05
CA GLU A 111 -24.93 -13.74 0.06
C GLU A 111 -24.83 -12.99 -1.28
N TYR A 112 -23.70 -13.15 -1.96
CA TYR A 112 -23.46 -12.62 -3.30
C TYR A 112 -23.13 -13.78 -4.24
N ARG A 113 -23.95 -13.95 -5.29
CA ARG A 113 -23.78 -15.02 -6.28
C ARG A 113 -23.26 -14.43 -7.59
N SER A 114 -22.23 -15.06 -8.15
CA SER A 114 -21.62 -14.62 -9.41
C SER A 114 -20.92 -15.79 -10.10
N GLY A 115 -20.92 -15.79 -11.43
CA GLY A 115 -20.12 -16.72 -12.23
C GLY A 115 -18.60 -16.48 -12.13
N SER A 116 -18.19 -15.33 -11.58
CA SER A 116 -16.78 -15.02 -11.35
C SER A 116 -16.61 -14.21 -10.07
N LEU A 117 -15.68 -14.64 -9.22
CA LEU A 117 -15.33 -14.00 -7.96
C LEU A 117 -13.84 -13.69 -7.96
N PHE A 118 -13.49 -12.44 -7.69
CA PHE A 118 -12.10 -11.98 -7.58
C PHE A 118 -11.81 -11.62 -6.13
N LEU A 119 -10.92 -12.38 -5.48
CA LEU A 119 -10.52 -12.09 -4.11
C LEU A 119 -9.44 -11.00 -4.09
N ALA A 120 -9.83 -9.79 -3.66
CA ALA A 120 -8.95 -8.64 -3.45
C ALA A 120 -8.84 -8.22 -1.97
N GLY A 121 -9.05 -9.15 -1.02
CA GLY A 121 -9.10 -8.88 0.43
C GLY A 121 -7.74 -8.59 1.11
N GLY A 122 -6.67 -8.45 0.33
CA GLY A 122 -5.34 -8.09 0.81
C GLY A 122 -4.80 -9.05 1.89
N LYS A 123 -4.51 -8.52 3.09
CA LYS A 123 -3.94 -9.30 4.20
C LYS A 123 -4.97 -10.04 5.05
N HIS A 124 -6.25 -9.98 4.71
CA HIS A 124 -7.31 -10.60 5.48
C HIS A 124 -7.61 -11.98 4.89
N ASP A 125 -7.50 -13.01 5.73
CA ASP A 125 -7.83 -14.36 5.32
C ASP A 125 -9.34 -14.57 5.42
N LEU A 126 -9.88 -15.33 4.46
CA LEU A 126 -11.27 -15.76 4.44
C LEU A 126 -11.33 -17.26 4.69
N ARG A 127 -12.43 -17.73 5.30
CA ARG A 127 -12.71 -19.17 5.34
C ARG A 127 -12.81 -19.70 3.91
N GLY A 128 -12.10 -20.78 3.62
CA GLY A 128 -11.97 -21.36 2.27
C GLY A 128 -10.82 -20.79 1.42
N ALA A 129 -10.17 -19.69 1.84
CA ALA A 129 -9.10 -19.04 1.08
C ALA A 129 -7.97 -18.49 1.99
N ALA A 130 -7.67 -19.19 3.09
CA ALA A 130 -6.63 -18.76 4.02
C ALA A 130 -5.22 -18.95 3.44
N ARG A 131 -4.33 -17.98 3.69
CA ARG A 131 -2.93 -18.08 3.25
C ARG A 131 -2.09 -18.93 4.21
N PRO A 132 -1.22 -19.81 3.71
CA PRO A 132 -0.35 -20.63 4.54
C PRO A 132 0.68 -19.74 5.27
N ARG A 133 0.83 -19.94 6.58
CA ARG A 133 1.86 -19.27 7.41
C ARG A 133 2.89 -20.30 7.86
N ILE A 134 3.85 -20.57 7.00
CA ILE A 134 4.87 -21.62 7.21
C ILE A 134 6.24 -21.07 7.65
N ALA A 135 6.44 -19.75 7.61
CA ALA A 135 7.71 -19.13 7.96
C ALA A 135 7.92 -19.12 9.49
N ARG A 136 9.05 -19.66 9.95
CA ARG A 136 9.46 -19.65 11.37
C ARG A 136 9.77 -18.23 11.88
N ASP A 137 10.36 -17.40 11.02
CA ASP A 137 10.65 -15.99 11.29
C ASP A 137 10.09 -15.10 10.16
N PRO A 138 8.77 -14.83 10.20
CA PRO A 138 8.10 -14.08 9.14
C PRO A 138 8.56 -12.63 9.09
N ALA A 139 8.45 -12.03 7.90
CA ALA A 139 8.59 -10.58 7.77
C ALA A 139 7.38 -9.88 8.40
N LEU A 140 7.64 -8.77 9.07
CA LEU A 140 6.68 -7.82 9.60
C LEU A 140 6.83 -6.48 8.88
N GLY A 141 5.71 -5.78 8.74
CA GLY A 141 5.67 -4.41 8.26
C GLY A 141 5.32 -3.47 9.41
N LEU A 142 6.06 -2.38 9.56
CA LEU A 142 5.71 -1.25 10.43
C LEU A 142 5.64 0.02 9.59
N ARG A 143 4.76 0.95 9.97
CA ARG A 143 4.68 2.27 9.35
C ARG A 143 4.68 3.35 10.42
N LEU A 144 5.47 4.38 10.19
CA LEU A 144 5.40 5.65 10.88
C LEU A 144 5.10 6.74 9.84
N ARG A 145 4.30 7.71 10.25
CA ARG A 145 4.08 8.93 9.48
C ARG A 145 4.68 10.08 10.26
N ILE A 146 5.66 10.73 9.66
CA ILE A 146 6.26 11.94 10.22
C ILE A 146 5.49 13.12 9.63
N ALA A 147 4.96 13.98 10.50
CA ALA A 147 4.25 15.18 10.09
C ALA A 147 5.13 16.06 9.20
N THR A 148 4.49 16.90 8.38
CA THR A 148 5.22 17.83 7.51
C THR A 148 6.13 18.75 8.34
N ASP A 149 7.36 18.92 7.86
CA ASP A 149 8.38 19.78 8.45
C ASP A 149 9.25 20.37 7.32
N PRO A 150 9.62 21.66 7.36
CA PRO A 150 10.43 22.28 6.30
C PRO A 150 11.75 21.56 6.02
N GLY A 151 12.36 20.95 7.05
CA GLY A 151 13.59 20.18 6.94
C GLY A 151 13.42 18.86 6.19
N LEU A 152 12.23 18.24 6.19
CA LEU A 152 12.00 16.97 5.50
C LEU A 152 12.22 17.07 4.00
N ASN A 153 11.84 18.17 3.36
CA ASN A 153 12.10 18.36 1.94
C ASN A 153 13.59 18.51 1.63
N ALA A 154 14.34 19.20 2.51
CA ALA A 154 15.79 19.32 2.37
C ALA A 154 16.51 17.97 2.58
N LEU A 155 15.99 17.14 3.50
CA LEU A 155 16.55 15.83 3.80
C LEU A 155 16.20 14.80 2.72
N VAL A 156 14.91 14.59 2.45
CA VAL A 156 14.39 13.52 1.58
C VAL A 156 14.24 13.98 0.12
N GLY A 157 13.61 15.14 -0.10
CA GLY A 157 13.35 15.70 -1.43
C GLY A 157 12.69 14.70 -2.39
N GLU A 158 13.10 14.72 -3.66
CA GLU A 158 12.61 13.81 -4.70
C GLU A 158 13.27 12.42 -4.66
N SER A 159 13.64 11.92 -3.48
CA SER A 159 14.25 10.60 -3.32
C SER A 159 13.34 9.61 -2.58
N ILE A 160 13.42 8.35 -2.98
CA ILE A 160 13.10 7.22 -2.11
C ILE A 160 14.39 6.85 -1.38
N GLU A 161 14.37 6.86 -0.06
CA GLU A 161 15.49 6.37 0.74
C GLU A 161 15.25 4.93 1.18
N LEU A 162 16.30 4.12 1.19
CA LEU A 162 16.32 2.80 1.79
C LEU A 162 17.47 2.73 2.81
N HIS A 163 17.12 2.56 4.07
CA HIS A 163 18.06 2.40 5.18
C HIS A 163 18.12 0.92 5.57
N LEU A 164 19.21 0.25 5.18
CA LEU A 164 19.42 -1.17 5.41
C LEU A 164 19.97 -1.40 6.81
N PHE A 165 19.47 -2.44 7.47
CA PHE A 165 19.98 -2.92 8.75
C PHE A 165 19.91 -4.45 8.81
N GLU A 166 20.58 -5.04 9.79
CA GLU A 166 20.56 -6.50 9.93
C GLU A 166 19.13 -6.99 10.20
N GLY A 167 18.59 -7.78 9.28
CA GLY A 167 17.25 -8.35 9.38
C GLY A 167 16.12 -7.46 8.83
N GLY A 168 16.42 -6.37 8.11
CA GLY A 168 15.38 -5.56 7.47
C GLY A 168 15.87 -4.30 6.76
N TYR A 169 14.92 -3.44 6.43
CA TYR A 169 15.18 -2.08 5.94
C TYR A 169 14.02 -1.13 6.29
N ALA A 170 14.33 0.17 6.32
CA ALA A 170 13.34 1.25 6.40
C ALA A 170 13.33 2.03 5.07
N GLY A 171 12.15 2.20 4.48
CA GLY A 171 11.92 3.03 3.31
C GLY A 171 11.30 4.37 3.68
N ILE A 172 11.82 5.48 3.15
CA ILE A 172 11.31 6.82 3.41
C ILE A 172 11.01 7.54 2.10
N VAL A 173 9.78 8.05 1.97
CA VAL A 173 9.35 8.88 0.85
C VAL A 173 8.41 9.98 1.33
N LEU A 174 8.47 11.15 0.70
CA LEU A 174 7.52 12.23 0.95
C LEU A 174 6.20 11.96 0.24
N GLN A 175 5.10 12.46 0.79
CA GLN A 175 3.74 12.28 0.28
C GLN A 175 3.08 13.61 -0.07
N GLU A 176 1.88 13.56 -0.66
CA GLU A 176 1.17 14.70 -1.24
C GLU A 176 0.96 15.88 -0.30
N ASP A 177 0.92 15.63 1.01
CA ASP A 177 0.73 16.64 2.06
C ASP A 177 2.05 17.12 2.69
N GLY A 178 3.19 16.71 2.12
CA GLY A 178 4.52 17.02 2.65
C GLY A 178 4.92 16.21 3.88
N SER A 179 4.12 15.23 4.30
CA SER A 179 4.52 14.27 5.35
C SER A 179 5.48 13.22 4.79
N ALA A 180 6.31 12.62 5.66
CA ALA A 180 7.15 11.50 5.29
C ALA A 180 6.50 10.17 5.73
N ASN A 181 6.37 9.24 4.78
CA ASN A 181 5.96 7.88 5.06
C ASN A 181 7.21 7.01 5.25
N VAL A 182 7.40 6.55 6.49
CA VAL A 182 8.49 5.64 6.88
C VAL A 182 7.91 4.23 7.02
N CYS A 183 8.29 3.32 6.14
CA CYS A 183 7.84 1.92 6.18
C CYS A 183 9.01 0.98 6.42
N LEU A 184 8.91 0.15 7.45
CA LEU A 184 9.91 -0.85 7.78
C LEU A 184 9.44 -2.23 7.33
N ALA A 185 10.33 -2.99 6.70
CA ALA A 185 10.20 -4.42 6.53
C ALA A 185 11.30 -5.08 7.37
N LEU A 186 10.91 -5.87 8.37
CA LEU A 186 11.84 -6.46 9.34
C LEU A 186 11.45 -7.89 9.71
N ARG A 187 12.38 -8.68 10.22
CA ARG A 187 12.10 -10.00 10.80
C ARG A 187 11.31 -9.89 12.11
N LYS A 188 10.38 -10.81 12.36
CA LYS A 188 9.63 -10.87 13.61
C LYS A 188 10.54 -11.04 14.83
N SER A 189 11.63 -11.80 14.67
CA SER A 189 12.65 -11.99 15.71
C SER A 189 13.29 -10.67 16.18
N LEU A 190 13.44 -9.66 15.31
CA LEU A 190 13.92 -8.33 15.70
C LEU A 190 12.97 -7.64 16.68
N LEU A 191 11.68 -7.63 16.35
CA LEU A 191 10.66 -7.04 17.23
C LEU A 191 10.61 -7.76 18.59
N ALA A 192 10.75 -9.09 18.59
CA ALA A 192 10.80 -9.86 19.83
C ALA A 192 12.02 -9.50 20.70
N ARG A 193 13.19 -9.28 20.09
CA ARG A 193 14.40 -8.82 20.81
C ARG A 193 14.24 -7.41 21.40
N ALA A 194 13.45 -6.56 20.74
CA ALA A 194 13.09 -5.23 21.24
C ALA A 194 11.95 -5.24 22.28
N GLY A 195 11.63 -6.40 22.88
CA GLY A 195 10.58 -6.53 23.88
C GLY A 195 9.15 -6.55 23.32
N ASN A 196 8.98 -6.73 22.02
CA ASN A 196 7.72 -6.58 21.27
C ASN A 196 7.13 -5.16 21.27
N GLU A 197 7.92 -4.16 21.62
CA GLU A 197 7.55 -2.75 21.58
C GLU A 197 8.16 -2.10 20.32
N PRO A 198 7.35 -1.67 19.34
CA PRO A 198 7.87 -1.09 18.10
C PRO A 198 8.71 0.18 18.30
N ALA A 199 8.44 0.95 19.36
CA ALA A 199 9.17 2.17 19.67
C ALA A 199 10.66 1.90 19.95
N HIS A 200 10.98 0.80 20.64
CA HIS A 200 12.35 0.41 20.96
C HIS A 200 13.16 -0.05 19.75
N LEU A 201 12.56 -0.17 18.55
CA LEU A 201 13.31 -0.44 17.32
C LEU A 201 14.04 0.80 16.78
N PHE A 202 13.75 1.98 17.33
CA PHE A 202 14.32 3.27 16.92
C PHE A 202 15.30 3.86 17.95
N GLU A 203 15.54 3.13 19.05
CA GLU A 203 16.52 3.45 20.11
C GLU A 203 17.86 2.76 19.84
#